data_AF-U7URW5-F1
#
_entry.id   AF-U7URW5-F1
#
_cell.length_a   1.000
_cell.length_b   1.000
_cell.length_c   1.000
_cell.angle_alpha   90.00
_cell.angle_beta   90.00
_cell.angle_gamma   90.00
#
_symmetry.space_group_name_H-M   'P 1'
#
loop_
_entity.id
_entity.type
_entity.pdbx_description
1 polymer ?
#
loop_
_entity_poly.entity_id
_entity_poly.type
_entity_poly.pdbx_seq_one_letter_code
_entity_poly.pdbx_strand_id
1 'polypeptide(L)' 'MLNILKLKGKVAEQNLNMTSLSKKIGMDKNTLYRKISNDGEKLNLGDIKDICKALELSFEDACTIFMNM' A
#
# COMPACT_ATOMS: atom_id res chain seq x y z
N MET A 1 6.74 1.32 10.95
CA MET A 1 7.02 2.45 10.04
C MET A 1 6.90 1.95 8.62
N LEU A 2 5.96 2.51 7.87
CA LEU A 2 5.65 2.11 6.51
C LEU A 2 6.68 2.69 5.55
N ASN A 3 7.28 1.86 4.69
CA ASN A 3 8.15 2.37 3.64
C ASN A 3 7.33 2.94 2.48
N ILE A 4 6.89 4.20 2.64
CA ILE A 4 6.03 4.91 1.69
C ILE A 4 6.71 5.04 0.32
N LEU A 5 8.03 5.24 0.27
CA LEU A 5 8.77 5.38 -0.98
C LEU A 5 8.74 4.08 -1.77
N LYS A 6 9.04 2.94 -1.13
CA LYS A 6 9.00 1.64 -1.79
C LYS A 6 7.58 1.26 -2.21
N LEU A 7 6.57 1.56 -1.38
CA LEU A 7 5.16 1.39 -1.76
C LEU A 7 4.82 2.19 -3.02
N LYS A 8 5.16 3.48 -3.08
CA LYS A 8 4.91 4.33 -4.26
C LYS A 8 5.63 3.81 -5.51
N GLY A 9 6.85 3.30 -5.37
CA GLY A 9 7.57 2.63 -6.45
C GLY A 9 6.79 1.45 -7.02
N LYS A 10 6.33 0.53 -6.14
CA LYS A 10 5.50 -0.61 -6.54
C LYS A 10 4.18 -0.23 -7.19
N VAL A 11 3.56 0.85 -6.72
CA VAL A 11 2.35 1.40 -7.35
C VAL A 11 2.64 1.86 -8.77
N ALA A 12 3.76 2.55 -9.00
CA ALA A 12 4.16 3.02 -10.31
C ALA A 12 4.57 1.89 -11.26
N GLU A 13 5.26 0.85 -10.77
CA GLU A 13 5.61 -0.37 -11.54
C GLU A 13 4.36 -1.05 -12.14
N GLN A 14 3.23 -0.95 -11.44
CA GLN A 14 1.94 -1.49 -11.88
C GLN A 14 1.12 -0.51 -12.74
N ASN A 15 1.72 0.60 -13.19
CA ASN A 15 1.05 1.68 -13.93
C ASN A 15 -0.14 2.30 -13.17
N LEU A 16 -0.09 2.26 -11.83
CA LEU A 16 -1.11 2.85 -10.96
C LEU A 16 -0.59 4.14 -10.34
N ASN A 17 -1.51 4.86 -9.72
CA ASN A 17 -1.23 5.93 -8.77
C ASN A 17 -2.05 5.67 -7.50
N MET A 18 -1.84 6.46 -6.45
CA MET A 18 -2.55 6.24 -5.18
C MET A 18 -4.07 6.31 -5.30
N THR A 19 -4.59 7.09 -6.25
CA THR A 19 -6.04 7.20 -6.48
C THR A 19 -6.59 5.98 -7.21
N SER A 20 -5.87 5.46 -8.22
CA SER A 20 -6.30 4.23 -8.90
C SER A 20 -6.09 2.99 -8.02
N LEU A 21 -5.06 2.96 -7.18
CA LEU A 21 -4.89 1.93 -6.16
C LEU A 21 -6.09 1.92 -5.19
N SER A 22 -6.48 3.08 -4.66
CA SER A 22 -7.60 3.16 -3.72
C SER A 22 -8.89 2.60 -4.33
N LYS A 23 -9.16 2.95 -5.60
CA LYS A 23 -10.29 2.39 -6.37
C LYS A 23 -10.16 0.87 -6.54
N LYS A 24 -8.96 0.37 -6.87
CA LYS A 24 -8.69 -1.07 -7.10
C LYS A 24 -8.91 -1.91 -5.85
N ILE A 25 -8.60 -1.37 -4.67
CA ILE A 25 -8.81 -2.06 -3.37
C ILE A 25 -10.15 -1.71 -2.71
N GLY A 26 -11.03 -0.95 -3.38
CA GLY A 26 -12.33 -0.56 -2.82
C GLY A 26 -12.25 0.40 -1.61
N MET A 27 -11.15 1.15 -1.46
CA MET A 27 -10.95 2.09 -0.37
C MET A 27 -11.14 3.55 -0.84
N ASP A 28 -11.82 4.34 -0.01
CA ASP A 28 -11.85 5.80 -0.20
C ASP A 28 -10.43 6.38 -0.27
N LYS A 29 -10.19 7.24 -1.26
CA LYS A 29 -8.88 7.84 -1.53
C LYS A 29 -8.34 8.59 -0.31
N ASN A 30 -9.17 9.39 0.35
CA ASN A 30 -8.74 10.21 1.49
C ASN A 30 -8.39 9.31 2.68
N THR A 31 -9.14 8.23 2.86
CA THR A 31 -8.85 7.20 3.86
C THR A 31 -7.51 6.53 3.60
N LEU A 32 -7.25 6.06 2.36
CA LEU A 32 -5.97 5.45 2.00
C LEU A 32 -4.81 6.43 2.23
N TYR A 33 -4.96 7.67 1.78
CA TYR A 33 -3.93 8.69 1.92
C TYR A 33 -3.63 8.94 3.40
N ARG A 34 -4.65 9.15 4.24
CA ARG A 34 -4.48 9.34 5.69
C ARG A 34 -3.81 8.15 6.38
N LYS A 35 -4.16 6.92 6.00
CA LYS A 35 -3.54 5.71 6.55
C LYS A 35 -2.05 5.63 6.21
N ILE A 36 -1.67 5.96 4.98
CA ILE A 36 -0.28 5.94 4.51
C ILE A 36 0.53 7.10 5.10
N SER A 37 -0.05 8.31 5.14
CA SER A 37 0.61 9.50 5.70
C SER A 37 0.89 9.38 7.20
N ASN A 38 0.03 8.67 7.93
CA ASN A 38 0.24 8.34 9.35
C ASN A 38 1.02 7.04 9.51
N ASP A 39 2.07 6.86 8.70
CA ASP A 39 3.03 5.77 8.84
C ASP A 39 2.44 4.34 8.82
N GLY A 40 1.26 4.19 8.24
CA GLY A 40 0.54 2.91 8.19
C GLY A 40 -0.19 2.52 9.48
N GLU A 41 -0.25 3.37 10.52
CA GLU A 41 -0.83 3.02 11.85
C GLU A 41 -2.24 2.44 11.80
N LYS A 42 -3.03 2.82 10.80
CA LYS A 42 -4.44 2.40 10.64
C LYS A 42 -4.65 1.40 9.51
N LEU A 43 -3.59 0.86 8.92
CA LEU A 43 -3.69 -0.27 7.99
C LEU A 43 -3.89 -1.55 8.82
N ASN A 44 -5.01 -2.22 8.59
CA ASN A 44 -5.24 -3.55 9.13
C ASN A 44 -4.70 -4.62 8.16
N LEU A 45 -4.67 -5.88 8.60
CA LEU A 45 -4.19 -6.99 7.78
C LEU A 45 -4.98 -7.17 6.48
N GLY A 46 -6.27 -6.85 6.48
CA GLY A 46 -7.11 -6.86 5.28
C GLY A 46 -6.67 -5.81 4.26
N ASP A 47 -6.47 -4.56 4.71
CA ASP A 47 -5.97 -3.48 3.86
C ASP A 47 -4.62 -3.85 3.22
N ILE A 48 -3.69 -4.39 4.02
CA ILE A 48 -2.37 -4.82 3.55
C ILE A 48 -2.50 -5.94 2.53
N LYS A 49 -3.33 -6.96 2.81
CA LYS A 49 -3.57 -8.08 1.90
C LYS A 49 -4.13 -7.62 0.56
N ASP A 50 -5.07 -6.67 0.57
CA ASP A 50 -5.68 -6.15 -0.64
C ASP A 50 -4.69 -5.30 -1.45
N ILE A 51 -3.85 -4.51 -0.79
CA ILE A 51 -2.74 -3.78 -1.44
C ILE A 51 -1.73 -4.74 -2.05
N CYS A 52 -1.30 -5.78 -1.32
CA CYS A 52 -0.36 -6.78 -1.82
C CYS A 52 -0.90 -7.48 -3.08
N LYS A 53 -2.19 -7.85 -3.08
CA LYS A 53 -2.84 -8.44 -4.26
C LYS A 53 -2.95 -7.47 -5.41
N ALA A 54 -3.34 -6.22 -5.14
CA ALA A 54 -3.53 -5.21 -6.17
C ALA A 54 -2.23 -4.82 -6.88
N LEU A 55 -1.10 -4.93 -6.17
CA LEU A 55 0.23 -4.56 -6.64
C LEU A 55 1.13 -5.77 -6.96
N GLU A 56 0.61 -6.99 -6.83
CA GLU A 56 1.34 -8.24 -7.07
C GLU A 56 2.67 -8.29 -6.28
N LEU A 57 2.63 -7.87 -5.02
CA LEU A 57 3.82 -7.81 -4.18
C LEU A 57 4.35 -9.20 -3.85
N SER A 58 5.67 -9.35 -3.96
CA SER A 58 6.38 -10.49 -3.39
C SER A 58 6.31 -10.44 -1.86
N PHE A 59 6.59 -11.57 -1.21
CA PHE A 59 6.68 -11.62 0.25
C PHE A 59 7.77 -10.67 0.78
N GLU A 60 8.92 -10.62 0.12
CA GLU A 60 10.03 -9.75 0.48
C GLU A 60 9.65 -8.27 0.35
N ASP A 61 8.96 -7.89 -0.72
CA ASP A 61 8.46 -6.52 -0.89
C ASP A 61 7.45 -6.15 0.19
N ALA A 62 6.53 -7.07 0.54
CA ALA A 62 5.55 -6.84 1.59
C ALA A 62 6.22 -6.65 2.96
N CYS A 63 7.20 -7.49 3.31
CA CYS A 63 7.99 -7.35 4.53
C CYS A 63 8.75 -6.01 4.55
N THR A 64 9.41 -5.66 3.44
CA THR A 64 10.15 -4.39 3.34
C THR A 64 9.21 -3.19 3.49
N ILE A 65 8.01 -3.25 2.91
CA ILE A 65 7.07 -2.13 2.90
C ILE A 65 6.37 -1.96 4.24
N PHE A 66 5.79 -3.02 4.79
CA PHE A 66 4.87 -2.94 5.91
C PHE A 66 5.49 -3.34 7.25
N MET A 67 6.62 -4.06 7.25
CA MET A 67 7.23 -4.62 8.46
C MET A 67 8.64 -4.08 8.74
N ASN A 68 9.29 -3.39 7.78
CA ASN A 68 10.71 -3.02 7.85
C ASN A 68 11.62 -4.19 8.25
N MET A 69 11.29 -5.39 7.76
CA MET A 69 12.06 -6.62 7.93
C MET A 69 12.77 -7.00 6.64
#